data_AF-A0A5N7IJV6-F1
#
_entry.id   AF-A0A5N7IJV6-F1
#
_cell.length_a   1.000
_cell.length_b   1.000
_cell.length_c   1.000
_cell.angle_alpha   90.00
_cell.angle_beta   90.00
_cell.angle_gamma   90.00
#
_symmetry.space_group_name_H-M   'P 1'
#
loop_
_entity.id
_entity.type
_entity.pdbx_description
1 polymer ?
#
loop_
_entity_poly.entity_id
_entity_poly.type
_entity_poly.pdbx_seq_one_letter_code
_entity_poly.pdbx_strand_id
1 'polypeptide(L)'
;MPSVASVKKDLEALGTTGQEEILNYLEEVIVLGSFATEVTNEVKENRFSKGKVCPHCGHDEVSRNGKFNGKQRYICKSCRKTFTDFTRSPRYNSKKDIKKWILYSKCMINGYSIRECAEIVGISVPTSFYWRHKFLDAIRVYMCIGNVGGVIEVYEAFFRESFKGNHKKITTFIIPREPHKRGVKGSRSSKDEKRKRGISKEQVCVLCAIDRVGNIMTELICKGRMKHTDLERLFTGRIEDESILCTDSHKSYIRFAQNSGVELQQIKRGKHKEGIYHIQNINAFHSKLKEWMYSFHSVATKYLANYMYWFKWLQFFNTEKDTEKTKHLLVQSHTSHSDTKLKDFKIREAIYI
;
A
#
# COMPACT_ATOMS: atom_id res chain seq x y z
N MET A 1 5.50 -12.49 -44.16
CA MET A 1 4.72 -12.37 -42.90
C MET A 1 4.06 -13.70 -42.62
N PRO A 2 3.99 -14.17 -41.37
CA PRO A 2 3.23 -15.36 -41.05
C PRO A 2 1.77 -15.17 -41.48
N SER A 3 1.22 -16.16 -42.17
CA SER A 3 -0.21 -16.23 -42.51
C SER A 3 -0.96 -17.03 -41.45
N VAL A 4 -2.26 -16.83 -41.29
CA VAL A 4 -3.06 -17.64 -40.36
C VAL A 4 -2.94 -19.13 -40.69
N ALA A 5 -2.86 -19.48 -41.98
CA ALA A 5 -2.67 -20.86 -42.43
C ALA A 5 -1.30 -21.43 -42.03
N SER A 6 -0.22 -20.65 -42.14
CA SER A 6 1.11 -21.11 -41.72
C SER A 6 1.20 -21.28 -40.20
N VAL A 7 0.62 -20.36 -39.43
CA VAL A 7 0.61 -20.45 -37.95
C VAL A 7 -0.21 -21.65 -37.46
N LYS A 8 -1.34 -21.97 -38.11
CA LYS A 8 -2.12 -23.17 -37.79
C LYS A 8 -1.32 -24.45 -38.03
N LYS A 9 -0.60 -24.51 -39.16
CA LYS A 9 0.26 -25.65 -39.49
C LYS A 9 1.40 -25.83 -38.48
N ASP A 10 2.01 -24.72 -38.06
CA ASP A 10 3.07 -24.74 -37.04
C ASP A 10 2.52 -25.15 -35.65
N LEU A 11 1.30 -24.71 -35.31
CA LEU A 11 0.59 -25.11 -34.09
C LEU A 11 0.25 -26.60 -34.06
N GLU A 12 -0.21 -27.16 -35.18
CA GLU A 12 -0.49 -28.60 -35.31
C GLU A 12 0.78 -29.44 -35.12
N ALA A 13 1.94 -28.93 -35.53
CA ALA A 13 3.24 -29.60 -35.39
C ALA A 13 3.81 -29.60 -33.96
N LEU A 14 3.32 -28.73 -33.07
CA LEU A 14 3.83 -28.55 -31.70
C LEU A 14 3.28 -29.54 -30.68
N GLY A 15 2.37 -30.43 -31.09
CA GLY A 15 1.68 -31.37 -30.19
C GLY A 15 0.78 -30.67 -29.16
N THR A 16 0.13 -31.45 -28.29
CA THR A 16 -0.88 -30.92 -27.34
C THR A 16 -0.27 -29.98 -26.30
N THR A 17 0.92 -30.29 -25.75
CA THR A 17 1.59 -29.44 -24.75
C THR A 17 2.03 -28.10 -25.32
N GLY A 18 2.60 -28.06 -26.53
CA GLY A 18 2.99 -26.80 -27.16
C GLY A 18 1.78 -25.96 -27.60
N GLN A 19 0.66 -26.60 -27.97
CA GLN A 19 -0.60 -25.93 -28.22
C GLN A 19 -1.18 -25.29 -26.94
N GLU A 20 -1.14 -25.99 -25.81
CA GLU A 20 -1.55 -25.46 -24.50
C GLU A 20 -0.68 -24.26 -24.07
N GLU A 21 0.65 -24.32 -24.25
CA GLU A 21 1.55 -23.20 -23.96
C GLU A 21 1.23 -21.97 -24.81
N ILE A 22 0.97 -22.15 -26.11
CA ILE A 22 0.62 -21.03 -26.99
C ILE A 22 -0.78 -20.52 -26.71
N LEU A 23 -1.74 -21.39 -26.38
CA LEU A 23 -3.07 -20.97 -25.96
C LEU A 23 -2.97 -20.10 -24.70
N ASN A 24 -2.24 -20.54 -23.68
CA ASN A 24 -1.98 -19.76 -22.47
C ASN A 24 -1.31 -18.41 -22.78
N TYR A 25 -0.33 -18.38 -23.69
CA TYR A 25 0.32 -17.16 -24.13
C TYR A 25 -0.65 -16.20 -24.85
N LEU A 26 -1.45 -16.72 -25.79
CA LEU A 26 -2.43 -15.93 -26.54
C LEU A 26 -3.54 -15.42 -25.65
N GLU A 27 -4.05 -16.25 -24.74
CA GLU A 27 -4.98 -15.84 -23.69
C GLU A 27 -4.37 -14.73 -22.85
N GLU A 28 -3.13 -14.87 -22.37
CA GLU A 28 -2.46 -13.83 -21.61
C GLU A 28 -2.31 -12.53 -22.42
N VAL A 29 -1.91 -12.60 -23.70
CA VAL A 29 -1.75 -11.42 -24.56
C VAL A 29 -3.08 -10.72 -24.87
N ILE A 30 -4.13 -11.48 -25.18
CA ILE A 30 -5.47 -10.97 -25.51
C ILE A 30 -6.15 -10.41 -24.25
N VAL A 31 -6.06 -11.13 -23.13
CA VAL A 31 -6.56 -10.69 -21.83
C VAL A 31 -5.81 -9.41 -21.41
N LEU A 32 -4.48 -9.35 -21.49
CA LEU A 32 -3.75 -8.13 -21.16
C LEU A 32 -4.10 -6.94 -22.07
N GLY A 33 -4.42 -7.19 -23.35
CA GLY A 33 -4.83 -6.15 -24.30
C GLY A 33 -6.22 -5.57 -24.00
N SER A 34 -7.22 -6.44 -23.80
CA SER A 34 -8.57 -6.05 -23.41
C SER A 34 -8.57 -5.37 -22.03
N PHE A 35 -7.88 -5.95 -21.06
CA PHE A 35 -7.70 -5.41 -19.71
C PHE A 35 -7.02 -4.04 -19.70
N ALA A 36 -6.03 -3.81 -20.57
CA ALA A 36 -5.40 -2.50 -20.70
C ALA A 36 -6.36 -1.40 -21.17
N THR A 37 -7.27 -1.74 -22.07
CA THR A 37 -8.27 -0.81 -22.60
C THR A 37 -9.32 -0.52 -21.52
N GLU A 38 -9.81 -1.57 -20.87
CA GLU A 38 -10.77 -1.48 -19.77
C GLU A 38 -10.25 -0.64 -18.61
N VAL A 39 -9.05 -0.93 -18.10
CA VAL A 39 -8.42 -0.15 -17.02
C VAL A 39 -8.25 1.32 -17.42
N THR A 40 -7.88 1.59 -18.67
CA THR A 40 -7.70 2.98 -19.12
C THR A 40 -9.01 3.75 -19.09
N ASN A 41 -10.11 3.11 -19.49
CA ASN A 41 -11.44 3.72 -19.46
C ASN A 41 -11.91 3.93 -18.01
N GLU A 42 -11.75 2.91 -17.17
CA GLU A 42 -12.19 2.97 -15.78
C GLU A 42 -11.40 4.01 -14.96
N VAL A 43 -10.08 4.13 -15.18
CA VAL A 43 -9.27 5.21 -14.57
C VAL A 43 -9.83 6.56 -14.97
N LYS A 44 -10.18 6.75 -16.24
CA LYS A 44 -10.72 8.02 -16.73
C LYS A 44 -12.08 8.32 -16.08
N GLU A 45 -12.97 7.35 -16.02
CA GLU A 45 -14.29 7.50 -15.38
C GLU A 45 -14.16 7.84 -13.89
N ASN A 46 -13.34 7.09 -13.15
CA ASN A 46 -13.13 7.35 -11.72
C ASN A 46 -12.49 8.71 -11.46
N ARG A 47 -11.49 9.11 -12.25
CA ARG A 47 -10.81 10.42 -12.09
C ARG A 47 -11.70 11.61 -12.36
N PHE A 48 -12.63 11.49 -13.29
CA PHE A 48 -13.53 12.57 -13.69
C PHE A 48 -14.96 12.36 -13.21
N SER A 49 -15.17 11.49 -12.23
CA SER A 49 -16.47 11.19 -11.62
C SER A 49 -17.17 12.44 -11.06
N LYS A 50 -16.40 13.40 -10.54
CA LYS A 50 -16.90 14.69 -10.02
C LYS A 50 -16.78 15.84 -11.03
N GLY A 51 -16.60 15.53 -12.30
CA GLY A 51 -16.32 16.51 -13.36
C GLY A 51 -14.85 16.67 -13.69
N LYS A 52 -14.56 17.38 -14.79
CA LYS A 52 -13.20 17.56 -15.31
C LYS A 52 -12.48 18.70 -14.60
N VAL A 53 -11.85 18.39 -13.47
CA VAL A 53 -11.02 19.34 -12.73
C VAL A 53 -9.54 19.26 -13.14
N CYS A 54 -8.86 20.39 -13.09
CA CYS A 54 -7.43 20.48 -13.35
C CYS A 54 -6.65 19.83 -12.20
N PRO A 55 -5.80 18.81 -12.48
CA PRO A 55 -5.04 18.11 -11.45
C PRO A 55 -3.97 19.00 -10.80
N HIS A 56 -3.68 20.19 -11.36
CA HIS A 56 -2.65 21.09 -10.86
C HIS A 56 -3.18 22.16 -9.90
N CYS A 57 -4.39 22.68 -10.13
CA CYS A 57 -4.94 23.84 -9.43
C CYS A 57 -6.40 23.67 -8.96
N GLY A 58 -7.02 22.52 -9.21
CA GLY A 58 -8.39 22.22 -8.77
C GLY A 58 -9.52 22.87 -9.57
N HIS A 59 -9.24 23.88 -10.40
CA HIS A 59 -10.26 24.56 -11.21
C HIS A 59 -10.88 23.62 -12.26
N ASP A 60 -12.17 23.78 -12.50
CA ASP A 60 -13.02 22.99 -13.39
C ASP A 60 -13.08 23.53 -14.84
N GLU A 61 -12.59 24.75 -15.08
CA GLU A 61 -12.48 25.31 -16.43
C GLU A 61 -11.38 24.63 -17.27
N VAL A 62 -11.75 23.50 -17.87
CA VAL A 62 -10.86 22.65 -18.65
C VAL A 62 -11.36 22.52 -20.09
N SER A 63 -10.44 22.68 -21.06
CA SER A 63 -10.73 22.47 -22.49
C SER A 63 -9.85 21.39 -23.08
N ARG A 64 -10.32 20.72 -24.14
CA ARG A 64 -9.51 19.75 -24.90
C ARG A 64 -8.42 20.52 -25.66
N ASN A 65 -7.20 19.99 -25.65
CA ASN A 65 -6.02 20.59 -26.28
C ASN A 65 -5.32 19.59 -27.22
N GLY A 66 -6.06 19.06 -28.19
CA GLY A 66 -5.59 18.05 -29.13
C GLY A 66 -5.32 16.67 -28.50
N LYS A 67 -4.66 15.81 -29.28
CA LYS A 67 -4.23 14.47 -28.86
C LYS A 67 -2.73 14.30 -29.09
N PHE A 68 -2.08 13.49 -28.26
CA PHE A 68 -0.68 13.10 -28.45
C PHE A 68 -0.55 11.59 -28.28
N ASN A 69 -0.03 10.89 -29.30
CA ASN A 69 0.03 9.42 -29.35
C ASN A 69 -1.31 8.76 -28.99
N GLY A 70 -2.40 9.25 -29.60
CA GLY A 70 -3.76 8.77 -29.35
C GLY A 70 -4.40 9.21 -28.02
N LYS A 71 -3.62 9.75 -27.07
CA LYS A 71 -4.10 10.17 -25.74
C LYS A 71 -4.65 11.59 -25.77
N GLN A 72 -5.80 11.81 -25.13
CA GLN A 72 -6.39 13.13 -25.01
C GLN A 72 -5.52 14.03 -24.11
N ARG A 73 -5.25 15.24 -24.58
CA ARG A 73 -4.66 16.31 -23.76
C ARG A 73 -5.73 17.33 -23.42
N TYR A 74 -5.59 17.93 -22.24
CA TYR A 74 -6.43 19.00 -21.74
C TYR A 74 -5.57 20.21 -21.38
N ILE A 75 -6.17 21.39 -21.38
CA ILE A 75 -5.59 22.63 -20.89
C ILE A 75 -6.54 23.26 -19.86
N CYS A 76 -6.00 23.67 -18.72
CA CYS A 76 -6.75 24.44 -17.73
C CYS A 76 -6.74 25.92 -18.11
N LYS A 77 -7.90 26.58 -18.10
CA LYS A 77 -7.99 28.01 -18.44
C LYS A 77 -7.41 28.91 -17.35
N SER A 78 -7.55 28.53 -16.08
CA SER A 78 -7.01 29.28 -14.92
C SER A 78 -5.48 29.23 -14.87
N CYS A 79 -4.88 28.05 -14.65
CA CYS A 79 -3.42 27.94 -14.50
C CYS A 79 -2.64 27.76 -15.81
N ARG A 80 -3.33 27.67 -16.97
CA ARG A 80 -2.75 27.46 -18.32
C ARG A 80 -1.91 26.20 -18.51
N LYS A 81 -1.82 25.31 -17.52
CA LYS A 81 -1.08 24.04 -17.60
C LYS A 81 -1.86 22.98 -18.38
N THR A 82 -1.14 22.15 -19.13
CA THR A 82 -1.72 21.00 -19.84
C THR A 82 -1.62 19.72 -19.02
N PHE A 83 -2.60 18.84 -19.15
CA PHE A 83 -2.62 17.56 -18.47
C PHE A 83 -3.30 16.47 -19.32
N THR A 84 -3.19 15.22 -18.88
CA THR A 84 -3.86 14.04 -19.48
C THR A 84 -4.62 13.30 -18.38
N ASP A 85 -5.37 12.26 -18.75
CA ASP A 85 -6.08 11.38 -17.81
C ASP A 85 -5.13 10.74 -16.78
N PHE A 86 -3.82 10.66 -17.06
CA PHE A 86 -2.81 10.06 -16.18
C PHE A 86 -1.88 11.09 -15.51
N THR A 87 -2.19 12.38 -15.57
CA THR A 87 -1.35 13.40 -14.92
C THR A 87 -1.37 13.24 -13.40
N ARG A 88 -0.19 13.27 -12.75
CA ARG A 88 -0.04 12.98 -11.31
C ARG A 88 -0.59 11.61 -10.91
N SER A 89 -0.28 10.58 -11.70
CA SER A 89 -0.52 9.16 -11.39
C SER A 89 0.82 8.40 -11.34
N PRO A 90 0.87 7.15 -10.84
CA PRO A 90 2.11 6.35 -10.81
C PRO A 90 2.86 6.31 -12.15
N ARG A 91 2.12 6.12 -13.26
CA ARG A 91 2.67 6.08 -14.62
C ARG A 91 2.90 7.44 -15.27
N TYR A 92 2.69 8.56 -14.57
CA TYR A 92 2.93 9.88 -15.12
C TYR A 92 4.38 10.02 -15.60
N ASN A 93 4.57 10.50 -16.83
CA ASN A 93 5.84 10.57 -17.56
C ASN A 93 6.58 9.23 -17.75
N SER A 94 5.90 8.09 -17.56
CA SER A 94 6.48 6.79 -17.89
C SER A 94 6.49 6.58 -19.41
N LYS A 95 7.64 6.18 -19.94
CA LYS A 95 7.80 5.73 -21.33
C LYS A 95 7.45 4.25 -21.53
N LYS A 96 7.07 3.54 -20.46
CA LYS A 96 6.75 2.11 -20.50
C LYS A 96 5.27 1.90 -20.78
N ASP A 97 4.98 0.84 -21.54
CA ASP A 97 3.62 0.47 -21.89
C ASP A 97 2.78 0.08 -20.66
N ILE A 98 1.48 0.30 -20.73
CA ILE A 98 0.52 -0.04 -19.67
C ILE A 98 0.52 -1.54 -19.35
N LYS A 99 0.75 -2.41 -20.34
CA LYS A 99 0.86 -3.86 -20.12
C LYS A 99 1.94 -4.22 -19.09
N LYS A 100 3.08 -3.52 -19.10
CA LYS A 100 4.12 -3.70 -18.07
C LYS A 100 3.66 -3.27 -16.68
N TRP A 101 2.85 -2.20 -16.59
CA TRP A 101 2.29 -1.76 -15.32
C TRP A 101 1.25 -2.75 -14.78
N ILE A 102 0.42 -3.33 -15.65
CA ILE A 102 -0.55 -4.40 -15.31
C ILE A 102 0.19 -5.62 -14.76
N LEU A 103 1.23 -6.07 -15.47
CA LEU A 103 2.04 -7.19 -15.03
C LEU A 103 2.72 -6.90 -13.69
N TYR A 104 3.21 -5.67 -13.50
CA TYR A 104 3.78 -5.24 -12.22
C TYR A 104 2.76 -5.25 -11.08
N SER A 105 1.51 -4.80 -11.32
CA SER A 105 0.44 -4.90 -10.31
C SER A 105 0.13 -6.34 -9.94
N LYS A 106 0.10 -7.27 -10.91
CA LYS A 106 -0.07 -8.71 -10.64
C LYS A 106 1.05 -9.24 -9.75
N CYS A 107 2.31 -8.88 -10.03
CA CYS A 107 3.43 -9.25 -9.16
C CYS A 107 3.31 -8.69 -7.74
N MET A 108 2.73 -7.48 -7.58
CA MET A 108 2.43 -6.93 -6.26
C MET A 108 1.33 -7.72 -5.55
N ILE A 109 0.22 -8.05 -6.21
CA ILE A 109 -0.84 -8.87 -5.59
C ILE A 109 -0.28 -10.20 -5.06
N ASN A 110 0.63 -10.83 -5.82
CA ASN A 110 1.28 -12.09 -5.42
C ASN A 110 2.38 -11.92 -4.36
N GLY A 111 2.68 -10.69 -3.91
CA GLY A 111 3.66 -10.44 -2.86
C GLY A 111 5.13 -10.63 -3.26
N TYR A 112 5.44 -10.69 -4.56
CA TYR A 112 6.80 -10.95 -5.03
C TYR A 112 7.82 -9.88 -4.60
N SER A 113 9.09 -10.27 -4.53
CA SER A 113 10.19 -9.37 -4.25
C SER A 113 10.41 -8.36 -5.38
N ILE A 114 11.12 -7.26 -5.09
CA ILE A 114 11.45 -6.24 -6.10
C ILE A 114 12.25 -6.83 -7.26
N ARG A 115 13.11 -7.82 -6.99
CA ARG A 115 13.97 -8.45 -7.99
C ARG A 115 13.17 -9.38 -8.90
N GLU A 116 12.33 -10.23 -8.33
CA GLU A 116 11.42 -11.09 -9.10
C GLU A 116 10.48 -10.25 -9.96
N CYS A 117 9.91 -9.17 -9.41
CA CYS A 117 9.08 -8.25 -10.21
C CYS A 117 9.87 -7.60 -11.36
N ALA A 118 11.15 -7.32 -11.15
CA ALA A 118 11.99 -6.70 -12.18
C ALA A 118 12.28 -7.68 -13.33
N GLU A 119 12.53 -8.94 -12.98
CA GLU A 119 12.75 -10.05 -13.90
C GLU A 119 11.49 -10.36 -14.72
N ILE A 120 10.36 -10.65 -14.05
CA ILE A 120 9.08 -10.99 -14.69
C ILE A 120 8.64 -9.88 -15.67
N VAL A 121 8.77 -8.61 -15.28
CA VAL A 121 8.31 -7.47 -16.10
C VAL A 121 9.35 -7.05 -17.15
N GLY A 122 10.59 -7.54 -17.05
CA GLY A 122 11.70 -7.12 -17.90
C GLY A 122 12.01 -5.63 -17.73
N ILE A 123 12.30 -5.20 -16.50
CA ILE A 123 12.71 -3.84 -16.13
C ILE A 123 13.91 -3.88 -15.17
N SER A 124 14.60 -2.75 -14.99
CA SER A 124 15.70 -2.70 -14.03
C SER A 124 15.20 -2.73 -12.58
N VAL A 125 15.98 -3.32 -11.67
CA VAL A 125 15.69 -3.39 -10.23
C VAL A 125 15.37 -2.01 -9.62
N PRO A 126 16.09 -0.91 -9.94
CA PRO A 126 15.70 0.42 -9.49
C PRO A 126 14.32 0.85 -10.00
N THR A 127 14.00 0.57 -11.26
CA THR A 127 12.68 0.90 -11.83
C THR A 127 11.57 0.17 -11.08
N SER A 128 11.76 -1.14 -10.81
CA SER A 128 10.85 -1.94 -9.98
C SER A 128 10.66 -1.31 -8.60
N PHE A 129 11.75 -0.94 -7.91
CA PHE A 129 11.66 -0.26 -6.61
C PHE A 129 10.82 1.03 -6.68
N TYR A 130 11.07 1.89 -7.67
CA TYR A 130 10.32 3.13 -7.82
C TYR A 130 8.84 2.88 -8.17
N TRP A 131 8.55 1.91 -9.02
CA TRP A 131 7.17 1.55 -9.38
C TRP A 131 6.39 1.07 -8.17
N ARG A 132 6.96 0.16 -7.37
CA ARG A 132 6.36 -0.29 -6.12
C ARG A 132 5.95 0.89 -5.25
N HIS A 133 6.89 1.76 -4.93
CA HIS A 133 6.57 2.84 -4.00
C HIS A 133 5.65 3.92 -4.60
N LYS A 134 5.64 4.11 -5.92
CA LYS A 134 4.64 4.95 -6.60
C LYS A 134 3.23 4.39 -6.46
N PHE A 135 3.05 3.08 -6.67
CA PHE A 135 1.78 2.41 -6.40
C PHE A 135 1.37 2.60 -4.94
N LEU A 136 2.29 2.34 -4.01
CA LEU A 136 1.99 2.42 -2.59
C LEU A 136 1.67 3.83 -2.10
N ASP A 137 2.33 4.86 -2.63
CA ASP A 137 1.97 6.25 -2.32
C ASP A 137 0.57 6.59 -2.83
N ALA A 138 0.24 6.15 -4.04
CA ALA A 138 -1.06 6.43 -4.63
C ALA A 138 -2.20 5.70 -3.91
N ILE A 139 -1.99 4.44 -3.51
CA ILE A 139 -2.94 3.67 -2.71
C ILE A 139 -3.10 4.25 -1.32
N ARG A 140 -2.02 4.70 -0.68
CA ARG A 140 -2.12 5.41 0.61
C ARG A 140 -3.03 6.63 0.52
N VAL A 141 -2.86 7.44 -0.54
CA VAL A 141 -3.71 8.60 -0.79
C VAL A 141 -5.15 8.18 -1.10
N TYR A 142 -5.34 7.11 -1.87
CA TYR A 142 -6.66 6.60 -2.25
C TYR A 142 -7.47 6.13 -1.04
N MET A 143 -6.89 5.26 -0.22
CA MET A 143 -7.61 4.63 0.89
C MET A 143 -7.90 5.58 2.03
N CYS A 144 -7.08 6.62 2.19
CA CYS A 144 -7.04 7.50 3.35
C CYS A 144 -6.96 6.76 4.71
N ILE A 145 -6.90 7.50 5.80
CA ILE A 145 -6.82 6.93 7.15
C ILE A 145 -8.08 6.09 7.42
N GLY A 146 -9.24 6.61 7.03
CA GLY A 146 -10.56 6.02 7.27
C GLY A 146 -11.13 6.38 8.64
N ASN A 147 -12.36 5.93 8.86
CA ASN A 147 -13.11 6.06 10.11
C ASN A 147 -13.55 4.66 10.57
N VAL A 148 -13.84 4.52 11.86
CA VAL A 148 -14.33 3.28 12.48
C VAL A 148 -15.51 3.58 13.39
N GLY A 149 -16.45 2.65 13.51
CA GLY A 149 -17.67 2.84 14.29
C GLY A 149 -18.20 1.57 14.98
N GLY A 150 -19.17 1.75 15.88
CA GLY A 150 -19.79 0.66 16.62
C GLY A 150 -18.80 -0.03 17.56
N VAL A 151 -18.68 -1.36 17.48
CA VAL A 151 -17.71 -2.11 18.30
C VAL A 151 -16.36 -2.20 17.58
N ILE A 152 -15.36 -1.51 18.13
CA ILE A 152 -14.05 -1.33 17.51
C ILE A 152 -12.99 -2.10 18.30
N GLU A 153 -12.32 -3.05 17.67
CA GLU A 153 -11.16 -3.74 18.24
C GLU A 153 -9.89 -2.94 17.97
N VAL A 154 -9.15 -2.55 19.01
CA VAL A 154 -7.90 -1.77 18.88
C VAL A 154 -6.74 -2.48 19.55
N TYR A 155 -5.62 -2.55 18.83
CA TYR A 155 -4.41 -3.18 19.33
C TYR A 155 -3.17 -2.67 18.60
N GLU A 156 -2.05 -2.65 19.30
CA GLU A 156 -0.78 -2.19 18.76
C GLU A 156 0.10 -3.33 18.22
N ALA A 157 0.77 -3.05 17.10
CA ALA A 157 1.82 -3.87 16.53
C ALA A 157 3.16 -3.13 16.60
N PHE A 158 4.21 -3.80 17.05
CA PHE A 158 5.55 -3.22 17.15
C PHE A 158 6.49 -3.77 16.08
N PHE A 159 6.97 -2.89 15.20
CA PHE A 159 8.00 -3.20 14.22
C PHE A 159 9.33 -2.64 14.68
N ARG A 160 10.44 -3.29 14.35
CA ARG A 160 11.76 -2.73 14.64
C ARG A 160 12.03 -1.54 13.73
N GLU A 161 12.61 -0.49 14.31
CA GLU A 161 13.10 0.63 13.53
C GLU A 161 14.22 0.15 12.59
N SER A 162 14.02 0.41 11.30
CA SER A 162 14.84 -0.12 10.23
C SER A 162 15.25 1.00 9.28
N PHE A 163 16.55 1.12 9.06
CA PHE A 163 17.15 2.04 8.10
C PHE A 163 17.65 1.28 6.87
N LYS A 164 16.93 0.23 6.43
CA LYS A 164 17.27 -0.57 5.24
C LYS A 164 17.45 0.33 4.01
N GLY A 165 18.53 0.13 3.26
CA GLY A 165 18.88 0.91 2.08
C GLY A 165 20.34 1.37 2.08
N ASN A 166 20.77 1.99 0.99
CA ASN A 166 22.10 2.57 0.87
C ASN A 166 22.06 4.06 1.24
N HIS A 167 22.74 4.42 2.33
CA HIS A 167 22.83 5.80 2.83
C HIS A 167 24.18 6.46 2.54
N LYS A 168 25.12 5.79 1.86
CA LYS A 168 26.49 6.30 1.62
C LYS A 168 26.54 7.65 0.89
N LYS A 169 25.56 7.92 0.02
CA LYS A 169 25.49 9.14 -0.80
C LYS A 169 24.47 10.16 -0.29
N ILE A 170 23.86 9.92 0.87
CA ILE A 170 22.84 10.79 1.43
C ILE A 170 23.52 11.74 2.41
N THR A 171 23.51 13.03 2.12
CA THR A 171 24.06 14.08 3.00
C THR A 171 23.05 14.57 4.03
N THR A 172 21.76 14.32 3.81
CA THR A 172 20.66 14.83 4.64
C THR A 172 20.26 13.89 5.78
N PHE A 173 20.85 12.70 5.86
CA PHE A 173 20.47 11.69 6.84
C PHE A 173 21.71 10.94 7.34
N ILE A 174 21.89 10.96 8.66
CA ILE A 174 22.91 10.20 9.36
C ILE A 174 22.20 9.13 10.17
N ILE A 175 22.66 7.88 10.07
CA ILE A 175 22.10 6.78 10.86
C ILE A 175 22.38 7.10 12.35
N PRO A 176 21.36 7.16 13.22
CA PRO A 176 21.50 7.63 14.60
C PRO A 176 22.18 6.62 15.54
N ARG A 177 22.80 5.58 14.98
CA ARG A 177 23.46 4.47 15.69
C ARG A 177 24.37 3.73 14.73
N GLU A 178 25.21 2.86 15.28
CA GLU A 178 26.04 1.97 14.48
C GLU A 178 25.20 1.04 13.57
N PRO A 179 25.65 0.77 12.33
CA PRO A 179 25.00 -0.19 11.44
C PRO A 179 25.05 -1.62 12.00
N HIS A 180 23.92 -2.31 11.97
CA HIS A 180 23.85 -3.72 12.40
C HIS A 180 24.53 -4.62 11.37
N LYS A 181 25.47 -5.49 11.78
CA LYS A 181 26.20 -6.42 10.87
C LYS A 181 25.35 -7.59 10.36
N ARG A 182 24.58 -8.20 11.25
CA ARG A 182 23.57 -9.25 10.97
C ARG A 182 22.43 -8.93 11.94
N GLY A 183 21.24 -8.60 11.43
CA GLY A 183 20.18 -7.94 12.21
C GLY A 183 20.05 -8.42 13.66
N VAL A 184 19.71 -7.52 14.59
CA VAL A 184 19.84 -7.70 16.05
C VAL A 184 19.46 -9.12 16.51
N LYS A 185 20.47 -9.92 16.83
CA LYS A 185 20.34 -11.26 17.38
C LYS A 185 19.60 -11.21 18.73
N GLY A 186 19.01 -12.33 19.15
CA GLY A 186 18.39 -12.43 20.48
C GLY A 186 19.37 -12.03 21.59
N SER A 187 18.86 -11.58 22.74
CA SER A 187 19.67 -11.01 23.83
C SER A 187 20.74 -11.96 24.39
N ARG A 188 20.71 -13.24 24.03
CA ARG A 188 21.65 -14.29 24.48
C ARG A 188 22.86 -14.49 23.56
N SER A 189 22.89 -13.92 22.35
CA SER A 189 23.85 -14.34 21.30
C SER A 189 24.81 -13.27 20.81
N SER A 190 24.78 -12.05 21.37
CA SER A 190 25.68 -10.96 21.00
C SER A 190 26.19 -10.26 22.27
N LYS A 191 27.51 -10.23 22.46
CA LYS A 191 28.15 -9.50 23.56
C LYS A 191 28.05 -7.98 23.37
N ASP A 192 28.09 -7.53 22.11
CA ASP A 192 28.25 -6.11 21.77
C ASP A 192 26.91 -5.41 21.42
N GLU A 193 25.87 -6.18 21.09
CA GLU A 193 24.59 -5.62 20.61
C GLU A 193 23.38 -6.39 21.14
N LYS A 194 22.96 -6.06 22.37
CA LYS A 194 21.86 -6.73 23.07
C LYS A 194 20.51 -6.16 22.63
N ARG A 195 19.59 -7.03 22.17
CA ARG A 195 18.17 -6.69 22.05
C ARG A 195 17.64 -6.21 23.41
N LYS A 196 17.20 -4.95 23.49
CA LYS A 196 16.51 -4.44 24.68
C LYS A 196 15.27 -5.29 24.97
N ARG A 197 15.09 -5.65 26.24
CA ARG A 197 13.93 -6.43 26.70
C ARG A 197 12.70 -5.53 26.71
N GLY A 198 11.57 -6.05 26.25
CA GLY A 198 10.29 -5.32 26.21
C GLY A 198 10.23 -4.25 25.12
N ILE A 199 9.24 -3.35 25.23
CA ILE A 199 8.98 -2.26 24.28
C ILE A 199 10.01 -1.14 24.52
N SER A 200 10.76 -0.76 23.49
CA SER A 200 11.77 0.29 23.55
C SER A 200 11.64 1.30 22.41
N LYS A 201 12.37 2.42 22.49
CA LYS A 201 12.39 3.45 21.43
C LYS A 201 12.97 2.96 20.08
N GLU A 202 13.55 1.76 20.04
CA GLU A 202 14.01 1.09 18.81
C GLU A 202 12.87 0.37 18.06
N GLN A 203 11.63 0.51 18.54
CA GLN A 203 10.46 -0.04 17.90
C GLN A 203 9.50 1.07 17.50
N VAL A 204 8.90 0.90 16.33
CA VAL A 204 7.85 1.73 15.79
C VAL A 204 6.53 1.10 16.18
N CYS A 205 5.69 1.88 16.86
CA CYS A 205 4.35 1.47 17.24
C CYS A 205 3.40 1.78 16.09
N VAL A 206 2.76 0.73 15.56
CA VAL A 206 1.68 0.83 14.59
C VAL A 206 0.39 0.48 15.32
N LEU A 207 -0.54 1.42 15.39
CA LEU A 207 -1.86 1.14 15.92
C LEU A 207 -2.74 0.60 14.81
N CYS A 208 -3.40 -0.53 15.08
CA CYS A 208 -4.43 -1.07 14.22
C CYS A 208 -5.78 -0.93 14.91
N ALA A 209 -6.83 -0.58 14.16
CA ALA A 209 -8.20 -0.62 14.61
C ALA A 209 -9.06 -1.31 13.56
N ILE A 210 -9.99 -2.17 13.99
CA ILE A 210 -10.91 -2.89 13.12
C ILE A 210 -12.29 -2.87 13.75
N ASP A 211 -13.30 -2.42 13.01
CA ASP A 211 -14.69 -2.52 13.46
C ASP A 211 -15.38 -3.82 13.01
N ARG A 212 -16.62 -4.03 13.44
CA ARG A 212 -17.41 -5.21 13.06
C ARG A 212 -17.84 -5.24 11.59
N VAL A 213 -17.90 -4.09 10.94
CA VAL A 213 -18.28 -3.96 9.52
C VAL A 213 -17.10 -4.31 8.62
N GLY A 214 -15.87 -4.20 9.13
CA GLY A 214 -14.63 -4.51 8.43
C GLY A 214 -13.86 -3.26 8.00
N ASN A 215 -14.17 -2.07 8.52
CA ASN A 215 -13.31 -0.91 8.35
C ASN A 215 -12.03 -1.10 9.15
N ILE A 216 -10.90 -0.70 8.56
CA ILE A 216 -9.56 -0.93 9.11
C ILE A 216 -8.79 0.39 9.13
N MET A 217 -8.14 0.70 10.25
CA MET A 217 -7.14 1.77 10.36
C MET A 217 -5.79 1.17 10.73
N THR A 218 -4.70 1.64 10.09
CA THR A 218 -3.34 1.17 10.36
C THR A 218 -2.34 2.33 10.29
N GLU A 219 -2.04 2.94 11.44
CA GLU A 219 -1.22 4.15 11.49
C GLU A 219 0.01 4.01 12.39
N LEU A 220 1.11 4.62 11.97
CA LEU A 220 2.31 4.76 12.80
C LEU A 220 2.06 5.90 13.78
N ILE A 221 2.00 5.60 15.07
CA ILE A 221 1.66 6.60 16.09
C ILE A 221 2.89 7.17 16.81
N CYS A 222 3.88 6.33 17.12
CA CYS A 222 5.07 6.76 17.87
C CYS A 222 6.24 5.77 17.77
N LYS A 223 7.36 6.11 18.40
CA LYS A 223 8.46 5.19 18.70
C LYS A 223 8.41 4.78 20.17
N GLY A 224 8.51 3.49 20.45
CA GLY A 224 8.38 2.93 21.78
C GLY A 224 6.93 2.86 22.26
N ARG A 225 6.73 2.99 23.57
CA ARG A 225 5.40 2.88 24.18
C ARG A 225 4.53 4.08 23.82
N MET A 226 3.30 3.81 23.41
CA MET A 226 2.29 4.82 23.12
C MET A 226 1.81 5.54 24.38
N LYS A 227 1.39 6.79 24.19
CA LYS A 227 0.70 7.61 25.19
C LYS A 227 -0.76 7.82 24.78
N HIS A 228 -1.57 8.33 25.70
CA HIS A 228 -2.97 8.66 25.39
C HIS A 228 -3.08 9.78 24.34
N THR A 229 -2.16 10.75 24.35
CA THR A 229 -2.08 11.82 23.34
C THR A 229 -1.86 11.29 21.92
N ASP A 230 -1.20 10.14 21.77
CA ASP A 230 -1.00 9.48 20.47
C ASP A 230 -2.33 8.90 19.95
N LEU A 231 -3.16 8.35 20.84
CA LEU A 231 -4.49 7.84 20.52
C LEU A 231 -5.43 9.00 20.16
N GLU A 232 -5.41 10.09 20.93
CA GLU A 232 -6.21 11.29 20.65
C GLU A 232 -5.92 11.83 19.26
N ARG A 233 -4.64 11.99 18.89
CA ARG A 233 -4.23 12.46 17.58
C ARG A 233 -4.73 11.59 16.41
N LEU A 234 -4.77 10.27 16.62
CA LEU A 234 -5.27 9.33 15.62
C LEU A 234 -6.80 9.31 15.55
N PHE A 235 -7.50 9.28 16.68
CA PHE A 235 -8.93 9.02 16.70
C PHE A 235 -9.82 10.26 16.71
N THR A 236 -9.27 11.45 16.99
CA THR A 236 -10.04 12.71 16.93
C THR A 236 -10.69 12.88 15.56
N GLY A 237 -12.02 12.94 15.52
CA GLY A 237 -12.83 13.08 14.30
C GLY A 237 -12.87 11.83 13.41
N ARG A 238 -12.48 10.65 13.93
CA ARG A 238 -12.42 9.39 13.16
C ARG A 238 -13.11 8.20 13.83
N ILE A 239 -13.64 8.38 15.03
CA ILE A 239 -14.52 7.42 15.70
C ILE A 239 -15.95 7.95 15.56
N GLU A 240 -16.88 7.11 15.14
CA GLU A 240 -18.31 7.44 15.11
C GLU A 240 -18.88 7.59 16.53
N ASP A 241 -19.87 8.46 16.70
CA ASP A 241 -20.52 8.67 18.00
C ASP A 241 -21.09 7.34 18.55
N GLU A 242 -21.15 7.22 19.88
CA GLU A 242 -21.66 6.02 20.59
C GLU A 242 -20.88 4.71 20.28
N SER A 243 -19.65 4.82 19.81
CA SER A 243 -18.78 3.65 19.60
C SER A 243 -18.19 3.10 20.91
N ILE A 244 -17.88 1.80 20.90
CA ILE A 244 -17.30 1.05 22.01
C ILE A 244 -15.93 0.52 21.60
N LEU A 245 -14.89 0.88 22.35
CA LEU A 245 -13.53 0.39 22.15
C LEU A 245 -13.28 -0.90 22.92
N CYS A 246 -12.94 -1.96 22.20
CA CYS A 246 -12.46 -3.22 22.73
C CYS A 246 -10.93 -3.26 22.66
N THR A 247 -10.27 -3.22 23.81
CA THR A 247 -8.79 -3.19 23.86
C THR A 247 -8.22 -4.24 24.80
N ASP A 248 -6.89 -4.36 24.79
CA ASP A 248 -6.17 -5.04 25.84
C ASP A 248 -6.12 -4.20 27.13
N SER A 249 -5.36 -4.68 28.12
CA SER A 249 -5.21 -4.03 29.43
C SER A 249 -4.29 -2.79 29.47
N HIS A 250 -3.87 -2.20 28.34
CA HIS A 250 -2.96 -1.06 28.36
C HIS A 250 -3.61 0.22 28.92
N LYS A 251 -2.96 0.85 29.91
CA LYS A 251 -3.53 2.00 30.66
C LYS A 251 -3.80 3.25 29.82
N SER A 252 -3.11 3.43 28.69
CA SER A 252 -3.33 4.60 27.83
C SER A 252 -4.72 4.62 27.21
N TYR A 253 -5.34 3.47 26.98
CA TYR A 253 -6.71 3.40 26.49
C TYR A 253 -7.72 3.93 27.50
N ILE A 254 -7.49 3.67 28.80
CA ILE A 254 -8.34 4.18 29.90
C ILE A 254 -8.38 5.71 29.87
N ARG A 255 -7.19 6.34 29.82
CA ARG A 255 -7.11 7.81 29.83
C ARG A 255 -7.70 8.43 28.55
N PHE A 256 -7.46 7.79 27.41
CA PHE A 256 -8.01 8.22 26.12
C PHE A 256 -9.55 8.16 26.11
N ALA A 257 -10.12 7.05 26.58
CA ALA A 257 -11.57 6.85 26.67
C ALA A 257 -12.23 7.90 27.58
N GLN A 258 -11.64 8.16 28.75
CA GLN A 258 -12.09 9.22 29.67
C GLN A 258 -12.07 10.61 29.02
N ASN A 259 -11.01 10.94 28.29
CA ASN A 259 -10.85 12.26 27.67
C ASN A 259 -11.78 12.45 26.45
N SER A 260 -12.06 11.37 25.72
CA SER A 260 -12.81 11.43 24.45
C SER A 260 -14.29 11.07 24.63
N GLY A 261 -14.71 10.66 25.83
CA GLY A 261 -16.09 10.23 26.10
C GLY A 261 -16.49 8.93 25.42
N VAL A 262 -15.53 8.09 25.02
CA VAL A 262 -15.78 6.83 24.31
C VAL A 262 -15.89 5.69 25.32
N GLU A 263 -16.87 4.80 25.16
CA GLU A 263 -16.99 3.61 26.01
C GLU A 263 -15.81 2.66 25.80
N LEU A 264 -15.27 2.11 26.89
CA LEU A 264 -14.10 1.23 26.86
C LEU A 264 -14.38 -0.10 27.53
N GLN A 265 -14.27 -1.18 26.76
CA GLN A 265 -14.27 -2.56 27.23
C GLN A 265 -12.87 -3.16 27.14
N GLN A 266 -12.23 -3.40 28.29
CA GLN A 266 -10.92 -4.08 28.32
C GLN A 266 -11.08 -5.57 28.55
N ILE A 267 -10.56 -6.39 27.64
CA ILE A 267 -10.57 -7.85 27.81
C ILE A 267 -9.56 -8.25 28.88
N LYS A 268 -10.06 -8.87 29.96
CA LYS A 268 -9.24 -9.32 31.08
C LYS A 268 -8.18 -10.33 30.62
N ARG A 269 -6.98 -10.23 31.20
CA ARG A 269 -5.88 -11.16 30.91
C ARG A 269 -6.31 -12.61 31.17
N GLY A 270 -6.05 -13.50 30.20
CA GLY A 270 -6.44 -14.90 30.27
C GLY A 270 -7.89 -15.19 29.81
N LYS A 271 -8.69 -14.16 29.52
CA LYS A 271 -9.98 -14.32 28.84
C LYS A 271 -9.85 -13.98 27.35
N HIS A 272 -10.59 -14.69 26.51
CA HIS A 272 -10.62 -14.46 25.05
C HIS A 272 -11.81 -13.64 24.58
N LYS A 273 -12.86 -13.52 25.40
CA LYS A 273 -14.08 -12.75 25.14
C LYS A 273 -14.79 -12.41 26.46
N GLU A 274 -15.60 -11.36 26.44
CA GLU A 274 -16.53 -10.97 27.51
C GLU A 274 -17.86 -10.57 26.85
N GLY A 275 -18.86 -11.45 26.90
CA GLY A 275 -20.09 -11.30 26.11
C GLY A 275 -19.79 -11.27 24.61
N ILE A 276 -20.24 -10.20 23.94
CA ILE A 276 -19.99 -9.92 22.51
C ILE A 276 -18.64 -9.25 22.24
N TYR A 277 -17.93 -8.84 23.29
CA TYR A 277 -16.68 -8.10 23.18
C TYR A 277 -15.48 -9.06 23.13
N HIS A 278 -14.64 -8.88 22.12
CA HIS A 278 -13.41 -9.64 21.94
C HIS A 278 -12.41 -8.87 21.08
N ILE A 279 -11.15 -9.31 21.07
CA ILE A 279 -10.07 -8.75 20.25
C ILE A 279 -9.52 -9.78 19.23
N GLN A 280 -10.36 -10.75 18.85
CA GLN A 280 -9.92 -11.88 18.02
C GLN A 280 -9.67 -11.48 16.57
N ASN A 281 -10.47 -10.57 16.01
CA ASN A 281 -10.32 -10.13 14.62
C ASN A 281 -9.01 -9.38 14.44
N ILE A 282 -8.69 -8.48 15.36
CA ILE A 282 -7.44 -7.73 15.31
C ILE A 282 -6.21 -8.61 15.59
N ASN A 283 -6.33 -9.62 16.46
CA ASN A 283 -5.26 -10.60 16.68
C ASN A 283 -4.99 -11.46 15.44
N ALA A 284 -6.06 -11.86 14.73
CA ALA A 284 -5.93 -12.55 13.45
C ALA A 284 -5.30 -11.64 12.39
N PHE A 285 -5.71 -10.38 12.31
CA PHE A 285 -5.12 -9.37 11.42
C PHE A 285 -3.62 -9.17 11.69
N HIS A 286 -3.21 -9.03 12.95
CA HIS A 286 -1.80 -8.93 13.33
C HIS A 286 -0.98 -10.17 12.97
N SER A 287 -1.55 -11.36 13.11
CA SER A 287 -0.90 -12.61 12.74
C SER A 287 -0.61 -12.66 11.24
N LYS A 288 -1.65 -12.39 10.42
CA LYS A 288 -1.52 -12.30 8.96
C LYS A 288 -0.54 -11.19 8.53
N LEU A 289 -0.57 -10.03 9.19
CA LEU A 289 0.33 -8.92 8.90
C LEU A 289 1.80 -9.30 9.15
N LYS A 290 2.09 -9.99 10.25
CA LYS A 290 3.46 -10.43 10.58
C LYS A 290 3.98 -11.46 9.58
N GLU A 291 3.16 -12.43 9.22
CA GLU A 291 3.48 -13.43 8.21
C GLU A 291 3.74 -12.78 6.85
N TRP A 292 2.85 -11.89 6.41
CA TRP A 292 3.02 -11.15 5.17
C TRP A 292 4.28 -10.27 5.17
N MET A 293 4.56 -9.55 6.27
CA MET A 293 5.76 -8.70 6.40
C MET A 293 7.07 -9.51 6.43
N TYR A 294 7.01 -10.78 6.86
CA TYR A 294 8.17 -11.67 6.91
C TYR A 294 8.78 -11.90 5.52
N SER A 295 7.94 -12.04 4.48
CA SER A 295 8.37 -12.23 3.09
C SER A 295 9.33 -11.12 2.61
N PHE A 296 9.13 -9.88 3.05
CA PHE A 296 9.97 -8.73 2.67
C PHE A 296 11.25 -8.60 3.50
N HIS A 297 11.44 -9.46 4.51
CA HIS A 297 12.51 -9.36 5.50
C HIS A 297 12.54 -7.97 6.14
N SER A 298 11.35 -7.49 6.54
CA SER A 298 11.08 -6.12 6.96
C SER A 298 11.40 -5.03 5.91
N VAL A 299 10.84 -3.85 6.16
CA VAL A 299 11.02 -2.66 5.31
C VAL A 299 11.73 -1.56 6.08
N ALA A 300 12.24 -0.54 5.39
CA ALA A 300 12.73 0.65 6.07
C ALA A 300 11.54 1.40 6.70
N THR A 301 11.73 1.95 7.91
CA THR A 301 10.66 2.65 8.65
C THR A 301 10.01 3.75 7.82
N LYS A 302 10.79 4.45 6.99
CA LYS A 302 10.28 5.50 6.08
C LYS A 302 9.27 5.03 5.03
N TYR A 303 9.16 3.72 4.81
CA TYR A 303 8.17 3.10 3.93
C TYR A 303 7.15 2.25 4.68
N LEU A 304 7.25 2.15 6.01
CA LEU A 304 6.40 1.24 6.78
C LEU A 304 4.92 1.59 6.63
N ALA A 305 4.56 2.88 6.71
CA ALA A 305 3.19 3.35 6.47
C ALA A 305 2.65 2.87 5.12
N ASN A 306 3.42 3.01 4.04
CA ASN A 306 3.03 2.54 2.71
C ASN A 306 2.74 1.04 2.66
N TYR A 307 3.49 0.24 3.40
CA TYR A 307 3.26 -1.20 3.48
C TYR A 307 2.07 -1.56 4.38
N MET A 308 1.78 -0.78 5.42
CA MET A 308 0.56 -0.94 6.22
C MET A 308 -0.68 -0.70 5.36
N TYR A 309 -0.65 0.34 4.52
CA TYR A 309 -1.72 0.62 3.56
C TYR A 309 -1.84 -0.43 2.47
N TRP A 310 -0.72 -0.98 1.98
CA TRP A 310 -0.76 -2.10 1.05
C TRP A 310 -1.44 -3.33 1.65
N PHE A 311 -1.06 -3.68 2.88
CA PHE A 311 -1.66 -4.82 3.57
C PHE A 311 -3.14 -4.57 3.89
N LYS A 312 -3.48 -3.37 4.37
CA LYS A 312 -4.87 -2.91 4.56
C LYS A 312 -5.67 -3.11 3.28
N TRP A 313 -5.15 -2.64 2.14
CA TRP A 313 -5.76 -2.83 0.82
C TRP A 313 -5.98 -4.30 0.47
N LEU A 314 -4.97 -5.16 0.67
CA LEU A 314 -5.10 -6.60 0.42
C LEU A 314 -6.15 -7.26 1.32
N GLN A 315 -6.36 -6.78 2.54
CA GLN A 315 -7.40 -7.31 3.43
C GLN A 315 -8.81 -6.90 2.99
N PHE A 316 -9.02 -5.68 2.46
CA PHE A 316 -10.32 -5.28 1.94
C PHE A 316 -10.77 -6.13 0.75
N PHE A 317 -9.84 -6.49 -0.13
CA PHE A 317 -10.14 -7.26 -1.34
C PHE A 317 -9.78 -8.74 -1.20
N ASN A 318 -9.69 -9.27 0.02
CA ASN A 318 -9.15 -10.62 0.26
C ASN A 318 -9.98 -11.76 -0.34
N THR A 319 -11.29 -11.56 -0.54
CA THR A 319 -12.23 -12.52 -1.16
C THR A 319 -12.22 -12.45 -2.68
N GLU A 320 -11.66 -11.40 -3.27
CA GLU A 320 -11.63 -11.23 -4.72
C GLU A 320 -10.57 -12.09 -5.38
N LYS A 321 -10.79 -12.40 -6.67
CA LYS A 321 -9.81 -13.06 -7.51
C LYS A 321 -8.63 -12.14 -7.79
N ASP A 322 -7.44 -12.71 -7.99
CA ASP A 322 -6.23 -11.92 -8.20
C ASP A 322 -6.25 -11.09 -9.49
N THR A 323 -7.04 -11.48 -10.49
CA THR A 323 -7.31 -10.68 -11.69
C THR A 323 -8.03 -9.38 -11.37
N GLU A 324 -9.09 -9.45 -10.54
CA GLU A 324 -9.86 -8.28 -10.11
C GLU A 324 -9.02 -7.40 -9.20
N LYS A 325 -8.27 -7.99 -8.24
CA LYS A 325 -7.32 -7.23 -7.42
C LYS A 325 -6.29 -6.49 -8.28
N THR A 326 -5.78 -7.13 -9.33
CA THR A 326 -4.83 -6.49 -10.25
C THR A 326 -5.45 -5.27 -10.92
N LYS A 327 -6.73 -5.38 -11.32
CA LYS A 327 -7.50 -4.31 -11.94
C LYS A 327 -7.73 -3.17 -10.95
N HIS A 328 -8.30 -3.48 -9.80
CA HIS A 328 -8.57 -2.53 -8.72
C HIS A 328 -7.31 -1.79 -8.28
N LEU A 329 -6.20 -2.50 -8.06
CA LEU A 329 -4.93 -1.88 -7.67
C LEU A 329 -4.47 -0.86 -8.72
N LEU A 330 -4.57 -1.22 -10.00
CA LEU A 330 -4.15 -0.35 -11.09
C LEU A 330 -5.08 0.87 -11.23
N VAL A 331 -6.39 0.66 -11.19
CA VAL A 331 -7.40 1.72 -11.31
C VAL A 331 -7.33 2.70 -10.15
N GLN A 332 -7.35 2.21 -8.91
CA GLN A 332 -7.41 3.03 -7.70
C GLN A 332 -6.10 3.82 -7.52
N SER A 333 -4.94 3.19 -7.75
CA SER A 333 -3.65 3.88 -7.74
C SER A 333 -3.53 4.94 -8.83
N HIS A 334 -4.19 4.77 -9.96
CA HIS A 334 -4.19 5.76 -11.04
C HIS A 334 -5.36 6.73 -10.94
N THR A 335 -6.25 6.61 -9.95
CA THR A 335 -7.33 7.57 -9.70
C THR A 335 -6.83 8.71 -8.81
N SER A 336 -6.06 8.38 -7.77
CA SER A 336 -5.47 9.35 -6.86
C SER A 336 -4.47 10.27 -7.55
N HIS A 337 -4.40 11.52 -7.07
CA HIS A 337 -3.38 12.48 -7.47
C HIS A 337 -2.12 12.29 -6.61
N SER A 338 -1.15 11.53 -7.12
CA SER A 338 0.17 11.33 -6.49
C SER A 338 1.29 11.60 -7.50
N ASP A 339 2.17 12.55 -7.20
CA ASP A 339 3.30 12.93 -8.06
C ASP A 339 4.65 12.60 -7.40
N THR A 340 4.86 11.33 -7.05
CA THR A 340 6.12 10.89 -6.43
C THR A 340 7.25 10.87 -7.45
N LYS A 341 8.28 11.68 -7.22
CA LYS A 341 9.48 11.82 -8.05
C LYS A 341 10.68 11.12 -7.41
N LEU A 342 11.69 10.85 -8.24
CA LEU A 342 12.94 10.21 -7.81
C LEU A 342 13.64 10.96 -6.68
N LYS A 343 13.59 12.30 -6.70
CA LYS A 343 14.17 13.14 -5.65
C LYS A 343 13.49 12.97 -4.29
N ASP A 344 12.19 12.70 -4.27
CA ASP A 344 11.40 12.61 -3.04
C ASP A 344 11.79 11.37 -2.23
N PHE A 345 12.29 10.31 -2.87
CA PHE A 345 12.78 9.11 -2.18
C PHE A 345 14.06 9.34 -1.36
N LYS A 346 14.86 10.34 -1.75
CA LYS A 346 16.13 10.67 -1.07
C LYS A 346 15.87 11.35 0.27
N ILE A 347 14.87 12.24 0.31
CA ILE A 347 14.51 13.04 1.49
C ILE A 347 13.30 12.47 2.26
N ARG A 348 12.82 11.27 1.90
CA ARG A 348 11.65 10.68 2.55
C ARG A 348 11.92 10.34 4.01
N GLU A 349 11.01 10.77 4.86
CA GLU A 349 10.93 10.44 6.27
C GLU A 349 9.78 9.46 6.56
N ALA A 350 9.75 8.95 7.78
CA ALA A 350 8.64 8.13 8.25
C ALA A 350 7.41 9.00 8.52
N ILE A 351 6.27 8.54 8.03
CA ILE A 351 5.00 9.23 8.18
C ILE A 351 4.38 8.71 9.48
N TYR A 352 4.45 9.52 10.52
CA TYR A 352 3.68 9.32 11.75
C TYR A 352 2.44 10.20 11.67
N ILE A 353 1.32 9.68 12.17
CA ILE A 353 0.18 10.53 12.52
C ILE A 353 0.50 11.25 13.81
#